data_AF-A0A137PB43-F1
#
_entry.id   AF-A0A137PB43-F1
#
_cell.length_a   1.000
_cell.length_b   1.000
_cell.length_c   1.000
_cell.angle_alpha   90.00
_cell.angle_beta   90.00
_cell.angle_gamma   90.00
#
_symmetry.space_group_name_H-M   'P 1'
#
loop_
_entity.id
_entity.type
_entity.pdbx_description
1 polymer ?
#
loop_
_entity_poly.entity_id
_entity_poly.type
_entity_poly.pdbx_seq_one_letter_code
_entity_poly.pdbx_strand_id
1 'polypeptide(L)'
;MELGCNLKIINEWIEYHLKYYKIIIFNKSEIEFFGKLVNKVKLNDIQGNCLVCTELKNATSKAAVKLLMYLEEFKRPPFHSIVDLSAEILRIANYESITKILRTNFTIDFEICGKLVKTCLDICLVEDKRIILIMKENRHFISQPDIELQLVSDAVAAFQYNNNTILLNNLGMQSDNYTFPVIVFTGSSPLFYKIEINKELSDCIKLGTYPCCYTELDVFNPDINQISGMDNIDSRIRVFKCLKLFKNLFRL
;
A
#
# COMPACT_ATOMS: atom_id res chain seq x y z
N MET A 1 31.80 23.06 7.09
CA MET A 1 31.83 21.65 6.65
C MET A 1 30.38 21.18 6.63
N GLU A 2 29.68 21.59 5.58
CA GLU A 2 28.23 21.37 5.40
C GLU A 2 28.04 20.00 4.75
N LEU A 3 27.58 19.02 5.52
CA LEU A 3 27.08 17.77 4.96
C LEU A 3 25.66 18.03 4.44
N GLY A 4 25.56 18.02 3.11
CA GLY A 4 24.33 18.23 2.34
C GLY A 4 23.22 17.29 2.77
N CYS A 5 22.29 17.82 3.55
CA CYS A 5 21.12 17.14 4.07
C CYS A 5 19.91 17.31 3.13
N ASN A 6 20.16 17.24 1.81
CA ASN A 6 19.16 17.43 0.76
C ASN A 6 18.79 16.07 0.16
N LEU A 7 17.55 15.63 0.39
CA LEU A 7 16.80 14.63 -0.39
C LEU A 7 17.38 13.21 -0.57
N LYS A 8 18.62 12.95 -0.15
CA LYS A 8 19.29 11.64 -0.25
C LYS A 8 18.96 10.67 0.89
N ILE A 9 18.45 11.15 2.02
CA ILE A 9 18.29 10.30 3.21
C ILE A 9 17.23 9.22 3.01
N ILE A 10 16.24 9.37 2.12
CA ILE A 10 15.22 8.32 1.87
C ILE A 10 15.71 7.26 0.87
N ASN A 11 16.64 7.61 -0.03
CA ASN A 11 17.20 6.68 -1.04
C ASN A 11 18.52 5.99 -0.61
N GLU A 12 19.06 6.30 0.57
CA GLU A 12 20.26 5.64 1.13
C GLU A 12 19.91 4.71 2.31
N TRP A 13 18.66 4.23 2.38
CA TRP A 13 18.29 3.16 3.31
C TRP A 13 18.74 1.82 2.73
N ILE A 14 19.90 1.36 3.19
CA ILE A 14 20.47 0.06 2.82
C ILE A 14 19.95 -0.99 3.81
N GLU A 15 19.98 -2.28 3.44
CA GLU A 15 19.56 -3.46 4.25
C GLU A 15 19.91 -3.38 5.75
N TYR A 16 21.04 -2.78 6.12
CA TYR A 16 21.43 -2.56 7.53
C TYR A 16 20.42 -1.72 8.33
N HIS A 17 19.65 -0.83 7.70
CA HIS A 17 18.67 0.01 8.37
C HIS A 17 17.47 -0.79 8.89
N LEU A 18 17.08 -1.89 8.24
CA LEU A 18 16.07 -2.81 8.80
C LEU A 18 16.52 -3.32 10.18
N LYS A 19 17.80 -3.69 10.29
CA LYS A 19 18.38 -4.16 11.55
C LYS A 19 18.46 -3.05 12.60
N TYR A 20 18.89 -1.84 12.24
CA TYR A 20 19.02 -0.73 13.19
C TYR A 20 17.68 -0.21 13.70
N TYR A 21 16.66 -0.17 12.84
CA TYR A 21 15.29 0.19 13.23
C TYR A 21 14.47 -1.00 13.74
N LYS A 22 15.10 -2.17 13.94
CA LYS A 22 14.48 -3.38 14.49
C LYS A 22 13.20 -3.75 13.73
N ILE A 23 13.25 -3.73 12.42
CA ILE A 23 12.14 -4.13 11.55
C ILE A 23 12.27 -5.64 11.28
N ILE A 24 11.21 -6.40 11.56
CA ILE A 24 11.14 -7.84 11.28
C ILE A 24 9.95 -8.10 10.35
N ILE A 25 10.18 -8.95 9.35
CA ILE A 25 9.16 -9.34 8.37
C ILE A 25 8.72 -10.78 8.61
N PHE A 26 7.40 -10.99 8.61
CA PHE A 26 6.79 -12.30 8.73
C PHE A 26 5.94 -12.62 7.50
N ASN A 27 6.38 -13.61 6.73
CA ASN A 27 5.53 -14.20 5.69
C ASN A 27 4.42 -15.02 6.36
N LYS A 28 3.17 -14.63 6.11
CA LYS A 28 1.98 -15.25 6.70
C LYS A 28 1.25 -16.09 5.66
N SER A 29 0.65 -17.18 6.10
CA SER A 29 -0.35 -17.91 5.32
C SER A 29 -1.67 -17.13 5.19
N GLU A 30 -2.56 -17.59 4.30
CA GLU A 30 -3.90 -16.98 4.13
C GLU A 30 -4.67 -16.89 5.47
N ILE A 31 -4.57 -17.92 6.31
CA ILE A 31 -5.30 -18.00 7.57
C ILE A 31 -4.68 -17.07 8.61
N GLU A 32 -3.35 -17.03 8.72
CA GLU A 32 -2.68 -16.13 9.65
C GLU A 32 -2.88 -14.66 9.27
N PHE A 33 -2.88 -14.36 7.96
CA PHE A 33 -3.01 -12.99 7.49
C PHE A 33 -4.46 -12.50 7.46
N PHE A 34 -5.40 -13.24 6.88
CA PHE A 34 -6.79 -12.79 6.73
C PHE A 34 -7.76 -13.36 7.76
N GLY A 35 -7.34 -14.34 8.57
CA GLY A 35 -8.27 -15.13 9.40
C GLY A 35 -9.21 -16.03 8.60
N LYS A 36 -9.04 -16.10 7.27
CA LYS A 36 -9.96 -16.80 6.36
C LYS A 36 -9.28 -17.19 5.05
N LEU A 37 -9.62 -18.37 4.54
CA LEU A 37 -9.16 -18.84 3.24
C LEU A 37 -9.71 -17.97 2.10
N VAL A 38 -8.83 -17.60 1.17
CA VAL A 38 -9.13 -16.75 0.02
C VAL A 38 -10.19 -17.41 -0.86
N ASN A 39 -10.09 -18.71 -1.10
CA ASN A 39 -11.02 -19.44 -1.98
C ASN A 39 -12.50 -19.36 -1.54
N LYS A 40 -12.78 -19.20 -0.23
CA LYS A 40 -14.12 -19.09 0.36
C LYS A 40 -14.79 -17.72 0.16
N VAL A 41 -14.09 -16.76 -0.42
CA VAL A 41 -14.59 -15.40 -0.65
C VAL A 41 -15.44 -15.36 -1.92
N LYS A 42 -16.62 -14.74 -1.83
CA LYS A 42 -17.50 -14.47 -2.97
C LYS A 42 -17.33 -13.01 -3.43
N LEU A 43 -17.36 -12.78 -4.74
CA LEU A 43 -17.15 -11.48 -5.39
C LEU A 43 -18.44 -10.91 -6.01
N ASN A 44 -19.60 -11.21 -5.44
CA ASN A 44 -20.91 -10.83 -5.99
C ASN A 44 -21.17 -9.30 -6.03
N ASP A 45 -20.35 -8.55 -5.29
CA ASP A 45 -20.36 -7.09 -5.19
C ASP A 45 -19.54 -6.39 -6.29
N ILE A 46 -18.74 -7.14 -7.04
CA ILE A 46 -18.01 -6.61 -8.19
C ILE A 46 -18.93 -6.67 -9.40
N GLN A 47 -19.28 -5.50 -9.94
CA GLN A 47 -20.24 -5.38 -11.03
C GLN A 47 -19.61 -5.60 -12.41
N GLY A 48 -20.45 -6.08 -13.34
CA GLY A 48 -20.07 -6.33 -14.73
C GLY A 48 -19.19 -7.56 -14.89
N ASN A 49 -18.57 -7.69 -16.08
CA ASN A 49 -17.75 -8.85 -16.42
C ASN A 49 -16.24 -8.64 -16.25
N CYS A 50 -15.80 -7.64 -15.47
CA CYS A 50 -14.39 -7.29 -15.31
C CYS A 50 -13.50 -8.45 -14.77
N LEU A 51 -14.08 -9.36 -13.99
CA LEU A 51 -13.35 -10.52 -13.44
C LEU A 51 -13.03 -11.60 -14.47
N VAL A 52 -13.81 -11.71 -15.54
CA VAL A 52 -13.75 -12.84 -16.48
C VAL A 52 -13.54 -12.41 -17.93
N CYS A 53 -13.76 -11.13 -18.25
CA CYS A 53 -13.58 -10.62 -19.60
C CYS A 53 -12.09 -10.53 -19.95
N THR A 54 -11.71 -11.04 -21.11
CA THR A 54 -10.33 -11.02 -21.61
C THR A 54 -10.15 -10.17 -22.87
N GLU A 55 -11.25 -9.74 -23.49
CA GLU A 55 -11.23 -9.01 -24.77
C GLU A 55 -12.07 -7.74 -24.70
N LEU A 56 -11.52 -6.61 -25.16
CA LEU A 56 -12.19 -5.31 -25.10
C LEU A 56 -13.59 -5.30 -25.73
N LYS A 57 -13.76 -5.99 -26.87
CA LYS A 57 -15.05 -6.08 -27.58
C LYS A 57 -16.16 -6.77 -26.78
N ASN A 58 -15.80 -7.58 -25.78
CA ASN A 58 -16.74 -8.31 -24.94
C ASN A 58 -16.99 -7.61 -23.59
N ALA A 59 -16.31 -6.49 -23.31
CA ALA A 59 -16.46 -5.77 -22.05
C ALA A 59 -17.84 -5.09 -21.96
N THR A 60 -18.60 -5.38 -20.90
CA THR A 60 -19.97 -4.87 -20.73
C THR A 60 -20.06 -3.70 -19.76
N SER A 61 -18.94 -3.31 -19.14
CA SER A 61 -18.89 -2.18 -18.21
C SER A 61 -17.66 -1.31 -18.47
N LYS A 62 -17.77 -0.02 -18.12
CA LYS A 62 -16.66 0.94 -18.20
C LYS A 62 -15.44 0.48 -17.38
N ALA A 63 -15.69 -0.13 -16.22
CA ALA A 63 -14.67 -0.72 -15.37
C ALA A 63 -13.93 -1.88 -16.08
N ALA A 64 -14.66 -2.78 -16.74
CA ALA A 64 -14.05 -3.88 -17.50
C ALA A 64 -13.21 -3.36 -18.67
N VAL A 65 -13.72 -2.36 -19.41
CA VAL A 65 -12.98 -1.72 -20.51
C VAL A 65 -11.67 -1.12 -20.00
N LYS A 66 -11.73 -0.28 -18.95
CA LYS A 66 -10.53 0.36 -18.39
C LYS A 66 -9.51 -0.64 -17.87
N LEU A 67 -9.95 -1.64 -17.11
CA LEU A 67 -9.07 -2.68 -16.59
C LEU A 67 -8.33 -3.38 -17.74
N LEU A 68 -9.04 -3.76 -18.81
CA LEU A 68 -8.43 -4.40 -19.97
C LEU A 68 -7.49 -3.47 -20.73
N MET A 69 -7.84 -2.20 -20.91
CA MET A 69 -6.95 -1.22 -21.56
C MET A 69 -5.64 -1.09 -20.78
N TYR A 70 -5.70 -0.94 -19.46
CA TYR A 70 -4.49 -0.88 -18.64
C TYR A 70 -3.69 -2.19 -18.72
N LEU A 71 -4.34 -3.36 -18.58
CA LEU A 71 -3.65 -4.66 -18.71
C LEU A 71 -3.00 -4.84 -20.09
N GLU A 72 -3.59 -4.31 -21.16
CA GLU A 72 -2.98 -4.32 -22.50
C GLU A 72 -1.78 -3.38 -22.60
N GLU A 73 -1.83 -2.19 -21.99
CA GLU A 73 -0.66 -1.29 -21.88
C GLU A 73 0.49 -1.97 -21.13
N PHE A 74 0.18 -2.75 -20.10
CA PHE A 74 1.16 -3.54 -19.34
C PHE A 74 1.90 -4.60 -20.14
N LYS A 75 1.42 -4.97 -21.33
CA LYS A 75 2.12 -5.93 -22.20
C LYS A 75 3.26 -5.28 -22.98
N ARG A 76 3.34 -3.94 -23.01
CA ARG A 76 4.31 -3.20 -23.82
C ARG A 76 5.09 -2.23 -22.94
N PRO A 77 6.40 -2.46 -22.74
CA PRO A 77 7.26 -1.44 -22.15
C PRO A 77 7.24 -0.17 -23.02
N PRO A 78 7.37 1.01 -22.42
CA PRO A 78 7.51 1.30 -20.98
C PRO A 78 6.18 1.25 -20.19
N PHE A 79 6.23 0.69 -18.98
CA PHE A 79 5.09 0.54 -18.08
C PHE A 79 4.75 1.87 -17.38
N HIS A 80 3.99 2.75 -18.04
CA HIS A 80 3.71 4.10 -17.54
C HIS A 80 2.45 4.23 -16.67
N SER A 81 1.68 3.14 -16.48
CA SER A 81 0.32 3.22 -15.92
C SER A 81 0.08 2.34 -14.67
N ILE A 82 1.09 1.98 -13.85
CA ILE A 82 0.83 1.07 -12.69
C ILE A 82 -0.02 1.80 -11.65
N VAL A 83 0.28 3.07 -11.38
CA VAL A 83 -0.55 3.89 -10.48
C VAL A 83 -1.99 3.92 -10.96
N ASP A 84 -2.21 4.16 -12.25
CA ASP A 84 -3.56 4.23 -12.83
C ASP A 84 -4.29 2.88 -12.82
N LEU A 85 -3.60 1.80 -13.20
CA LEU A 85 -4.11 0.43 -13.10
C LEU A 85 -4.48 0.09 -11.66
N SER A 86 -3.58 0.36 -10.71
CA SER A 86 -3.79 0.06 -9.30
C SER A 86 -4.96 0.86 -8.73
N ALA A 87 -5.08 2.14 -9.09
CA ALA A 87 -6.23 2.96 -8.73
C ALA A 87 -7.53 2.35 -9.25
N GLU A 88 -7.56 1.92 -10.52
CA GLU A 88 -8.74 1.30 -11.12
C GLU A 88 -9.06 -0.06 -10.48
N ILE A 89 -8.07 -0.89 -10.16
CA ILE A 89 -8.26 -2.14 -9.42
C ILE A 89 -8.92 -1.88 -8.06
N LEU A 90 -8.43 -0.89 -7.31
CA LEU A 90 -9.01 -0.53 -6.00
C LEU A 90 -10.44 0.01 -6.14
N ARG A 91 -10.75 0.75 -7.21
CA ARG A 91 -12.13 1.20 -7.51
C ARG A 91 -13.05 0.04 -7.83
N ILE A 92 -12.61 -0.92 -8.64
CA ILE A 92 -13.38 -2.13 -8.97
C ILE A 92 -13.61 -2.97 -7.69
N ALA A 93 -12.63 -3.01 -6.80
CA ALA A 93 -12.74 -3.65 -5.48
C ALA A 93 -13.54 -2.82 -4.45
N ASN A 94 -14.17 -1.72 -4.89
CA ASN A 94 -15.03 -0.84 -4.10
C ASN A 94 -14.31 -0.19 -2.89
N TYR A 95 -13.02 0.14 -2.96
CA TYR A 95 -12.34 0.82 -1.85
C TYR A 95 -12.80 2.28 -1.66
N GLU A 96 -13.26 2.95 -2.72
CA GLU A 96 -13.89 4.27 -2.59
C GLU A 96 -15.34 4.15 -2.10
N SER A 97 -15.77 5.13 -1.32
CA SER A 97 -17.14 5.28 -0.85
C SER A 97 -17.47 6.76 -0.62
N ILE A 98 -18.63 7.07 -0.07
CA ILE A 98 -19.04 8.46 0.21
C ILE A 98 -18.07 9.12 1.21
N THR A 99 -17.52 8.36 2.17
CA THR A 99 -16.60 8.88 3.19
C THR A 99 -15.13 8.61 2.87
N LYS A 100 -14.84 7.80 1.85
CA LYS A 100 -13.48 7.30 1.55
C LYS A 100 -13.09 7.65 0.13
N ILE A 101 -12.02 8.41 -0.01
CA ILE A 101 -11.54 8.92 -1.31
C ILE A 101 -10.16 8.36 -1.59
N LEU A 102 -9.96 7.80 -2.79
CA LEU A 102 -8.62 7.45 -3.27
C LEU A 102 -7.91 8.72 -3.75
N ARG A 103 -6.69 8.92 -3.25
CA ARG A 103 -5.79 10.00 -3.68
C ARG A 103 -4.57 9.39 -4.35
N THR A 104 -4.12 9.99 -5.43
CA THR A 104 -2.88 9.65 -6.14
C THR A 104 -1.85 10.75 -5.93
N ASN A 105 -0.57 10.41 -5.81
CA ASN A 105 0.53 11.35 -5.59
C ASN A 105 0.28 12.29 -4.39
N PHE A 106 -0.16 11.71 -3.26
CA PHE A 106 -0.55 12.48 -2.08
C PHE A 106 0.70 12.87 -1.27
N THR A 107 1.09 14.13 -1.36
CA THR A 107 2.25 14.67 -0.63
C THR A 107 1.86 15.04 0.79
N ILE A 108 2.64 14.54 1.76
CA ILE A 108 2.47 14.83 3.18
C ILE A 108 3.79 15.29 3.80
N ASP A 109 3.68 16.14 4.81
CA ASP A 109 4.80 16.58 5.63
C ASP A 109 4.96 15.62 6.83
N PHE A 110 6.21 15.31 7.17
CA PHE A 110 6.56 14.55 8.37
C PHE A 110 7.97 14.92 8.85
N GLU A 111 8.27 14.63 10.11
CA GLU A 111 9.55 14.99 10.73
C GLU A 111 10.51 13.79 10.77
N ILE A 112 11.75 14.04 10.36
CA ILE A 112 12.88 13.10 10.48
C ILE A 112 14.10 13.88 10.99
N CYS A 113 14.76 13.37 12.03
CA CYS A 113 15.97 13.97 12.61
C CYS A 113 15.83 15.49 12.90
N GLY A 114 14.69 15.91 13.45
CA GLY A 114 14.36 17.29 13.79
C GLY A 114 14.07 18.19 12.59
N LYS A 115 13.92 17.63 11.39
CA LYS A 115 13.63 18.38 10.16
C LYS A 115 12.29 18.00 9.59
N LEU A 116 11.51 18.99 9.19
CA LEU A 116 10.30 18.79 8.41
C LEU A 116 10.67 18.44 6.97
N VAL A 117 10.21 17.28 6.50
CA VAL A 117 10.48 16.71 5.19
C VAL A 117 9.14 16.36 4.53
N LYS A 118 9.11 16.35 3.19
CA LYS A 118 7.98 15.90 2.39
C LYS A 118 8.20 14.50 1.87
N THR A 119 7.18 13.65 1.93
CA THR A 119 7.09 12.41 1.16
C THR A 119 5.83 12.41 0.30
N CYS A 120 5.84 11.62 -0.77
CA CYS A 120 4.71 11.47 -1.69
C CYS A 120 4.26 10.01 -1.71
N LEU A 121 3.01 9.77 -1.30
CA LEU A 121 2.39 8.45 -1.40
C LEU A 121 1.84 8.26 -2.82
N ASP A 122 2.18 7.13 -3.46
CA ASP A 122 1.72 6.83 -4.83
C ASP A 122 0.20 6.82 -4.88
N ILE A 123 -0.44 6.03 -4.01
CA ILE A 123 -1.88 6.08 -3.74
C ILE A 123 -2.13 5.94 -2.25
N CYS A 124 -3.14 6.64 -1.74
CA CYS A 124 -3.68 6.39 -0.41
C CYS A 124 -5.21 6.46 -0.40
N LEU A 125 -5.83 5.77 0.55
CA LEU A 125 -7.24 5.94 0.88
C LEU A 125 -7.35 6.88 2.07
N VAL A 126 -8.17 7.92 1.93
CA VAL A 126 -8.38 8.92 2.97
C VAL A 126 -9.83 8.88 3.45
N GLU A 127 -10.01 8.82 4.77
CA GLU A 127 -11.31 8.95 5.46
C GLU A 127 -11.19 9.97 6.58
N ASP A 128 -12.10 10.94 6.64
CA ASP A 128 -12.09 12.02 7.64
C ASP A 128 -10.72 12.72 7.77
N LYS A 129 -10.08 13.00 6.61
CA LYS A 129 -8.73 13.58 6.48
C LYS A 129 -7.59 12.70 7.00
N ARG A 130 -7.85 11.45 7.39
CA ARG A 130 -6.82 10.50 7.83
C ARG A 130 -6.53 9.49 6.73
N ILE A 131 -5.26 9.15 6.57
CA ILE A 131 -4.82 8.06 5.70
C ILE A 131 -5.13 6.73 6.41
N ILE A 132 -5.92 5.88 5.76
CA ILE A 132 -6.34 4.57 6.30
C ILE A 132 -5.81 3.38 5.49
N LEU A 133 -5.26 3.63 4.29
CA LEU A 133 -4.61 2.63 3.44
C LEU A 133 -3.51 3.32 2.65
N ILE A 134 -2.37 2.67 2.50
CA ILE A 134 -1.30 3.09 1.61
C ILE A 134 -1.20 2.07 0.47
N MET A 135 -0.98 2.54 -0.75
CA MET A 135 -0.60 1.70 -1.87
C MET A 135 0.65 2.26 -2.50
N LYS A 136 1.62 1.38 -2.75
CA LYS A 136 2.93 1.71 -3.34
C LYS A 136 3.14 0.95 -4.64
N GLU A 137 3.67 1.64 -5.64
CA GLU A 137 4.14 1.02 -6.87
C GLU A 137 5.59 0.57 -6.72
N ASN A 138 5.90 -0.69 -7.05
CA ASN A 138 7.29 -1.15 -7.16
C ASN A 138 7.82 -0.90 -8.58
N ARG A 139 8.21 0.35 -8.86
CA ARG A 139 8.59 0.87 -10.20
C ARG A 139 9.81 0.22 -10.85
N HIS A 140 10.76 -0.27 -10.07
CA HIS A 140 12.07 -0.66 -10.59
C HIS A 140 12.44 -2.12 -10.31
N PHE A 141 11.46 -2.94 -9.91
CA PHE A 141 11.75 -4.28 -9.36
C PHE A 141 12.86 -4.17 -8.31
N ILE A 142 12.78 -3.13 -7.47
CA ILE A 142 13.80 -2.85 -6.46
C ILE A 142 13.87 -4.08 -5.55
N SER A 143 15.06 -4.34 -4.99
CA SER A 143 15.25 -5.40 -4.03
C SER A 143 14.18 -5.34 -2.92
N GLN A 144 13.72 -6.50 -2.46
CA GLN A 144 12.70 -6.59 -1.40
C GLN A 144 13.06 -5.78 -0.13
N PRO A 145 14.32 -5.75 0.34
CA PRO A 145 14.70 -4.91 1.48
C PRO A 145 14.44 -3.42 1.29
N ASP A 146 14.70 -2.89 0.09
CA ASP A 146 14.56 -1.45 -0.18
C ASP A 146 13.08 -1.04 -0.23
N ILE A 147 12.20 -1.89 -0.77
CA ILE A 147 10.76 -1.59 -0.77
C ILE A 147 10.22 -1.60 0.66
N GLU A 148 10.55 -2.58 1.48
CA GLU A 148 10.07 -2.68 2.87
C GLU A 148 10.46 -1.46 3.70
N LEU A 149 11.67 -0.95 3.52
CA LEU A 149 12.12 0.29 4.16
C LEU A 149 11.31 1.50 3.72
N GLN A 150 11.00 1.62 2.43
CA GLN A 150 10.12 2.67 1.94
C GLN A 150 8.70 2.54 2.50
N LEU A 151 8.16 1.33 2.64
CA LEU A 151 6.83 1.13 3.23
C LEU A 151 6.79 1.57 4.70
N VAL A 152 7.83 1.25 5.48
CA VAL A 152 7.91 1.70 6.88
C VAL A 152 8.03 3.22 6.95
N SER A 153 8.88 3.83 6.11
CA SER A 153 8.98 5.30 6.03
C SER A 153 7.64 5.95 5.69
N ASP A 154 6.92 5.43 4.69
CA ASP A 154 5.61 5.95 4.28
C ASP A 154 4.55 5.75 5.37
N ALA A 155 4.56 4.61 6.06
CA ALA A 155 3.67 4.34 7.19
C ALA A 155 3.95 5.25 8.39
N VAL A 156 5.21 5.53 8.69
CA VAL A 156 5.60 6.50 9.73
C VAL A 156 5.15 7.91 9.34
N ALA A 157 5.37 8.32 8.09
CA ALA A 157 4.91 9.62 7.61
C ALA A 157 3.38 9.74 7.72
N ALA A 158 2.64 8.71 7.31
CA ALA A 158 1.18 8.66 7.45
C ALA A 158 0.72 8.67 8.92
N PHE A 159 1.44 7.98 9.82
CA PHE A 159 1.18 8.00 11.26
C PHE A 159 1.32 9.41 11.85
N GLN A 160 2.44 10.08 11.56
CA GLN A 160 2.68 11.45 12.00
C GLN A 160 1.63 12.41 11.41
N TYR A 161 1.32 12.29 10.12
CA TYR A 161 0.29 13.08 9.44
C TYR A 161 -1.08 12.91 10.10
N ASN A 162 -1.51 11.67 10.37
CA ASN A 162 -2.78 11.37 11.01
C ASN A 162 -2.86 11.97 12.42
N ASN A 163 -1.81 11.80 13.22
CA ASN A 163 -1.75 12.34 14.59
C ASN A 163 -1.72 13.88 14.61
N ASN A 164 -1.03 14.50 13.66
CA ASN A 164 -1.04 15.95 13.50
C ASN A 164 -2.41 16.46 13.06
N THR A 165 -3.08 15.74 12.15
CA THR A 165 -4.43 16.06 11.70
C THR A 165 -5.43 16.00 12.86
N ILE A 166 -5.34 14.99 13.72
CA ILE A 166 -6.19 14.87 14.91
C ILE A 166 -6.01 16.10 15.83
N LEU A 167 -4.75 16.46 16.10
CA LEU A 167 -4.41 17.60 16.96
C LEU A 167 -4.92 18.92 16.39
N LEU A 168 -4.61 19.21 15.12
CA LEU A 168 -4.95 20.49 14.47
C LEU A 168 -6.46 20.69 14.30
N ASN A 169 -7.23 19.61 14.18
CA ASN A 169 -8.67 19.68 14.01
C ASN A 169 -9.45 19.41 15.31
N ASN A 170 -8.77 19.30 16.47
CA ASN A 170 -9.37 18.96 17.77
C ASN A 170 -10.27 17.71 17.73
N LEU A 171 -9.85 16.67 16.98
CA LEU A 171 -10.65 15.46 16.74
C LEU A 171 -10.50 14.40 17.85
N GLY A 172 -9.75 14.71 18.90
CA GLY A 172 -9.54 13.82 20.05
C GLY A 172 -8.07 13.65 20.40
N MET A 173 -7.76 12.52 21.05
CA MET A 173 -6.40 12.17 21.43
C MET A 173 -5.65 11.52 20.27
N GLN A 174 -4.34 11.81 20.18
CA GLN A 174 -3.45 11.14 19.24
C GLN A 174 -3.38 9.64 19.54
N SER A 175 -3.20 8.84 18.50
CA SER A 175 -3.04 7.40 18.65
C SER A 175 -1.58 7.08 19.00
N ASP A 176 -1.37 6.19 19.97
CA ASP A 176 -0.03 5.70 20.32
C ASP A 176 0.44 4.56 19.41
N ASN A 177 -0.48 3.92 18.69
CA ASN A 177 -0.19 2.94 17.66
C ASN A 177 -1.25 2.98 16.54
N TYR A 178 -0.87 2.45 15.38
CA TYR A 178 -1.76 2.22 14.25
C TYR A 178 -1.19 1.15 13.33
N THR A 179 -2.00 0.18 12.94
CA THR A 179 -1.62 -0.80 11.92
C THR A 179 -2.06 -0.31 10.56
N PHE A 180 -1.12 0.11 9.73
CA PHE A 180 -1.41 0.50 8.35
C PHE A 180 -1.58 -0.75 7.47
N PRO A 181 -2.72 -0.88 6.77
CA PRO A 181 -2.78 -1.74 5.62
C PRO A 181 -1.99 -1.10 4.49
N VAL A 182 -1.10 -1.88 3.88
CA VAL A 182 -0.32 -1.43 2.74
C VAL A 182 -0.41 -2.45 1.61
N ILE A 183 -0.61 -1.99 0.38
CA ILE A 183 -0.62 -2.83 -0.82
C ILE A 183 0.53 -2.41 -1.72
N VAL A 184 1.37 -3.35 -2.12
CA VAL A 184 2.44 -3.08 -3.08
C VAL A 184 2.10 -3.73 -4.41
N PHE A 185 1.99 -2.95 -5.48
CA PHE A 185 1.80 -3.50 -6.82
C PHE A 185 3.13 -3.60 -7.57
N THR A 186 3.43 -4.81 -8.05
CA THR A 186 4.47 -5.06 -9.06
C THR A 186 3.75 -5.47 -10.35
N GLY A 187 3.63 -4.52 -11.28
CA GLY A 187 2.74 -4.65 -12.43
C GLY A 187 1.28 -4.80 -11.96
N SER A 188 0.62 -5.89 -12.36
CA SER A 188 -0.74 -6.23 -11.90
C SER A 188 -0.77 -7.18 -10.69
N SER A 189 0.38 -7.47 -10.08
CA SER A 189 0.49 -8.41 -8.96
C SER A 189 0.62 -7.68 -7.63
N PRO A 190 -0.37 -7.78 -6.71
CA PRO A 190 -0.27 -7.16 -5.40
C PRO A 190 0.41 -8.06 -4.36
N LEU A 191 1.22 -7.46 -3.50
CA LEU A 191 1.58 -7.97 -2.18
C LEU A 191 0.84 -7.17 -1.10
N PHE A 192 0.48 -7.85 -0.02
CA PHE A 192 -0.28 -7.25 1.08
C PHE A 192 0.59 -7.20 2.34
N TYR A 193 0.62 -6.04 2.97
CA TYR A 193 1.38 -5.78 4.18
C TYR A 193 0.47 -5.26 5.29
N LYS A 194 0.75 -5.65 6.53
CA LYS A 194 0.27 -4.93 7.72
C LYS A 194 1.48 -4.40 8.46
N ILE A 195 1.52 -3.10 8.68
CA ILE A 195 2.67 -2.43 9.30
C ILE A 195 2.19 -1.78 10.58
N GLU A 196 2.58 -2.33 11.72
CA GLU A 196 2.26 -1.74 13.01
C GLU A 196 3.25 -0.61 13.33
N ILE A 197 2.78 0.64 13.26
CA ILE A 197 3.56 1.80 13.66
C ILE A 197 3.12 2.19 15.07
N ASN A 198 4.10 2.35 15.96
CA ASN A 198 3.87 2.90 17.27
C ASN A 198 4.56 4.26 17.44
N LYS A 199 4.18 4.96 18.50
CA LYS A 199 4.71 6.27 18.84
C LYS A 199 6.21 6.24 19.10
N GLU A 200 6.74 5.18 19.71
CA GLU A 200 8.18 5.03 19.97
C GLU A 200 8.98 5.07 18.65
N LEU A 201 8.61 4.26 17.66
CA LEU A 201 9.27 4.25 16.36
C LEU A 201 9.17 5.62 15.68
N SER A 202 7.97 6.23 15.69
CA SER A 202 7.76 7.56 15.15
C SER A 202 8.67 8.59 15.82
N ASP A 203 8.73 8.62 17.14
CA ASP A 203 9.53 9.58 17.91
C ASP A 203 11.04 9.33 17.73
N CYS A 204 11.48 8.08 17.64
CA CYS A 204 12.85 7.74 17.29
C CYS A 204 13.25 8.29 15.92
N ILE A 205 12.41 8.10 14.90
CA ILE A 205 12.66 8.65 13.56
C ILE A 205 12.67 10.19 13.58
N LYS A 206 11.73 10.81 14.30
CA LYS A 206 11.71 12.28 14.48
C LYS A 206 12.98 12.78 15.13
N LEU A 207 13.50 12.10 16.13
CA LEU A 207 14.68 12.52 16.89
C LEU A 207 16.00 12.06 16.28
N GLY A 208 15.98 11.18 15.27
CA GLY A 208 17.19 10.56 14.72
C GLY A 208 17.84 9.56 15.67
N THR A 209 17.03 8.84 16.46
CA THR A 209 17.45 7.79 17.38
C THR A 209 16.88 6.43 16.96
N TYR A 210 17.16 5.37 17.72
CA TYR A 210 16.75 4.00 17.41
C TYR A 210 15.73 3.46 18.41
N PRO A 211 14.72 2.69 17.97
CA PRO A 211 13.71 2.13 18.85
C PRO A 211 14.30 1.01 19.75
N CYS A 212 13.72 0.85 20.93
CA CYS A 212 13.99 -0.27 21.82
C CYS A 212 13.24 -1.53 21.37
N CYS A 213 12.02 -1.37 20.85
CA CYS A 213 11.16 -2.47 20.43
C CYS A 213 11.28 -2.78 18.94
N TYR A 214 10.87 -3.99 18.57
CA TYR A 214 10.76 -4.39 17.17
C TYR A 214 9.48 -3.87 16.53
N THR A 215 9.55 -3.59 15.24
CA THR A 215 8.42 -3.27 14.38
C THR A 215 8.14 -4.46 13.48
N GLU A 216 6.93 -5.01 13.56
CA GLU A 216 6.55 -6.22 12.82
C GLU A 216 5.80 -5.87 11.54
N LEU A 217 6.21 -6.52 10.45
CA LEU A 217 5.58 -6.43 9.14
C LEU A 217 5.03 -7.80 8.78
N ASP A 218 3.71 -7.95 8.83
CA ASP A 218 3.06 -9.13 8.29
C ASP A 218 2.94 -8.99 6.78
N VAL A 219 3.32 -10.03 6.02
CA VAL A 219 3.27 -10.04 4.56
C VAL A 219 2.48 -11.23 4.07
N PHE A 220 1.61 -10.99 3.09
CA PHE A 220 0.93 -12.04 2.35
C PHE A 220 1.12 -11.85 0.85
N ASN A 221 1.67 -12.88 0.21
CA ASN A 221 1.76 -13.00 -1.23
C ASN A 221 0.61 -13.88 -1.73
N PRO A 222 -0.27 -13.39 -2.62
CA PRO A 222 -1.32 -14.19 -3.24
C PRO A 222 -0.81 -15.40 -4.02
N ASP A 223 0.48 -15.51 -4.35
CA ASP A 223 1.02 -16.61 -5.16
C ASP A 223 0.28 -16.72 -6.51
N ILE A 224 0.27 -15.61 -7.25
CA ILE A 224 -0.31 -15.57 -8.59
C ILE A 224 0.77 -15.75 -9.64
N ASN A 225 0.37 -16.16 -10.84
CA ASN A 225 1.29 -16.30 -11.96
C ASN A 225 1.97 -14.95 -12.26
N GLN A 226 3.24 -14.82 -11.89
CA GLN A 226 3.98 -13.56 -12.00
C GLN A 226 4.20 -13.11 -13.44
N ILE A 227 4.18 -14.05 -14.40
CA ILE A 227 4.37 -13.76 -15.82
C ILE A 227 3.13 -13.09 -16.39
N SER A 228 1.95 -13.65 -16.11
CA SER A 228 0.68 -13.13 -16.65
C SER A 228 -0.03 -12.14 -15.73
N GLY A 229 0.31 -12.09 -14.43
CA GLY A 229 -0.41 -11.32 -13.43
C GLY A 229 -1.93 -11.51 -13.54
N MET A 230 -2.66 -10.40 -13.62
CA MET A 230 -4.13 -10.37 -13.78
C MET A 230 -4.63 -10.55 -15.23
N ASP A 231 -3.77 -10.78 -16.24
CA ASP A 231 -4.23 -11.28 -17.54
C ASP A 231 -4.82 -12.68 -17.43
N ASN A 232 -4.30 -13.49 -16.51
CA ASN A 232 -4.88 -14.78 -16.17
C ASN A 232 -6.13 -14.59 -15.29
N ILE A 233 -7.23 -15.22 -15.69
CA ILE A 233 -8.53 -15.10 -15.01
C ILE A 233 -8.47 -15.61 -13.56
N ASP A 234 -7.81 -16.74 -13.30
CA ASP A 234 -7.71 -17.31 -11.96
C ASP A 234 -6.90 -16.41 -11.03
N SER A 235 -5.77 -15.89 -11.51
CA SER A 235 -4.96 -14.88 -10.82
C SER A 235 -5.80 -13.63 -10.52
N ARG A 236 -6.55 -13.12 -11.50
CA ARG A 236 -7.41 -11.94 -11.34
C ARG A 236 -8.48 -12.17 -10.27
N ILE A 237 -9.20 -13.28 -10.34
CA ILE A 237 -10.21 -13.64 -9.34
C ILE A 237 -9.57 -13.75 -7.95
N ARG A 238 -8.40 -14.39 -7.85
CA ARG A 238 -7.68 -14.54 -6.59
C ARG A 238 -7.27 -13.20 -6.01
N VAL A 239 -6.73 -12.29 -6.82
CA VAL A 239 -6.40 -10.90 -6.42
C VAL A 239 -7.62 -10.18 -5.87
N PHE A 240 -8.75 -10.19 -6.57
CA PHE A 240 -9.96 -9.51 -6.09
C PHE A 240 -10.51 -10.14 -4.79
N LYS A 241 -10.36 -11.45 -4.59
CA LYS A 241 -10.71 -12.11 -3.32
C LYS A 241 -9.79 -11.65 -2.18
N CYS A 242 -8.48 -11.53 -2.43
CA CYS A 242 -7.52 -11.00 -1.46
C CYS A 242 -7.83 -9.54 -1.12
N LEU A 243 -8.06 -8.68 -2.12
CA LEU A 243 -8.45 -7.29 -1.92
C LEU A 243 -9.71 -7.16 -1.05
N LYS A 244 -10.73 -7.99 -1.33
CA LYS A 244 -11.95 -8.00 -0.51
C LYS A 244 -11.70 -8.42 0.94
N LEU A 245 -10.88 -9.43 1.19
CA LEU A 245 -10.51 -9.82 2.56
C LEU A 245 -9.73 -8.71 3.24
N PHE A 246 -8.75 -8.15 2.54
CA PHE A 246 -7.88 -7.11 3.06
C PHE A 246 -8.66 -5.85 3.45
N LYS A 247 -9.60 -5.43 2.60
CA LYS A 247 -10.54 -4.34 2.90
C LYS A 247 -11.31 -4.59 4.20
N ASN A 248 -11.85 -5.80 4.38
CA ASN A 248 -12.66 -6.15 5.55
C ASN A 248 -11.86 -6.19 6.86
N LEU A 249 -10.56 -6.50 6.83
CA LEU A 249 -9.72 -6.55 8.03
C LEU A 249 -9.66 -5.21 8.77
N PHE A 250 -9.62 -4.12 8.01
CA PHE A 250 -9.39 -2.78 8.55
C PHE A 250 -10.66 -1.92 8.55
N ARG A 251 -11.83 -2.54 8.29
CA ARG A 251 -13.10 -1.85 8.07
C ARG A 251 -12.99 -0.73 7.02
N LEU A 252 -12.15 -0.96 5.99
CA LEU A 252 -11.98 -0.07 4.83
C LEU A 252 -13.18 -0.14 3.89
#